data_AF-A0A2U3KLR7-F1
#
_entry.id   AF-A0A2U3KLR7-F1
#
_cell.length_a   1.000
_cell.length_b   1.000
_cell.length_c   1.000
_cell.angle_alpha   90.00
_cell.angle_beta   90.00
_cell.angle_gamma   90.00
#
_symmetry.space_group_name_H-M   'P 1'
#
loop_
_entity.id
_entity.type
_entity.pdbx_description
1 polymer ?
#
loop_
_entity_poly.entity_id
_entity_poly.type
_entity_poly.pdbx_seq_one_letter_code
_entity_poly.pdbx_strand_id
1 'polypeptide(L)'
;MAQEQEQRKENRPPREPRGPGGPPRGDRPPGDRPGGDRPGGGAPHGPGDRGDRGDRGERRGYDRGRPEGPPEIELEKLISDSLYLDNQAHAIVSRMRDMDSGTKSQLRRLYSAVRRAVRAPEGERQHEFVMLRARLAYTIARHGLRSLDQIEKLLLQVTRRNDIRGYDRFKDLFEAIVAYNE
;
A
#
# COMPACT_ATOMS: atom_id res chain seq x y z
N MET A 1 -25.59 55.78 50.28
CA MET A 1 -24.96 56.21 49.01
C MET A 1 -24.45 54.93 48.37
N ALA A 2 -25.17 54.29 47.44
CA ALA A 2 -25.55 54.70 46.09
C ALA A 2 -24.39 54.63 45.08
N GLN A 3 -24.69 53.96 43.96
CA GLN A 3 -24.05 53.98 42.63
C GLN A 3 -22.94 52.93 42.41
N GLU A 4 -23.20 51.87 41.63
CA GLU A 4 -23.28 51.83 40.13
C GLU A 4 -21.86 51.91 39.54
N GLN A 5 -21.42 51.11 38.58
CA GLN A 5 -22.05 50.51 37.40
C GLN A 5 -20.97 49.55 36.81
N GLU A 6 -21.31 48.33 36.35
CA GLU A 6 -21.37 47.92 34.92
C GLU A 6 -20.00 47.89 34.20
N GLN A 7 -19.61 46.95 33.34
CA GLN A 7 -20.28 46.06 32.39
C GLN A 7 -19.13 45.30 31.67
N ARG A 8 -19.06 43.96 31.63
CA ARG A 8 -19.16 43.06 30.43
C ARG A 8 -18.32 41.80 30.75
N LYS A 9 -18.85 40.58 30.91
CA LYS A 9 -19.33 39.60 29.87
C LYS A 9 -18.36 39.54 28.67
N GLU A 10 -17.89 38.43 28.12
CA GLU A 10 -18.33 37.04 27.99
C GLU A 10 -17.21 36.41 27.12
N ASN A 11 -16.66 35.23 27.36
CA ASN A 11 -17.14 34.01 26.72
C ASN A 11 -16.25 32.80 27.05
N ARG A 12 -16.68 31.95 27.98
CA ARG A 12 -16.71 30.48 27.79
C ARG A 12 -17.44 29.83 28.96
N PRO A 13 -18.60 29.18 28.73
CA PRO A 13 -19.23 28.40 29.79
C PRO A 13 -18.50 27.05 29.96
N PRO A 14 -18.34 26.58 31.21
CA PRO A 14 -17.78 25.27 31.52
C PRO A 14 -18.85 24.19 31.27
N ARG A 15 -18.49 23.09 30.60
CA ARG A 15 -19.38 21.92 30.51
C ARG A 15 -19.01 20.92 31.61
N GLU A 16 -19.87 20.88 32.63
CA GLU A 16 -19.93 19.85 33.66
C GLU A 16 -20.53 18.53 33.14
N PRO A 17 -20.26 17.40 33.83
CA PRO A 17 -20.57 16.05 33.37
C PRO A 17 -22.01 15.67 33.73
N ARG A 18 -22.65 14.82 32.92
CA ARG A 18 -23.95 14.22 33.28
C ARG A 18 -24.00 12.76 32.86
N GLY A 19 -24.10 11.88 33.85
CA GLY A 19 -24.37 10.44 33.69
C GLY A 19 -25.85 10.12 33.41
N PRO A 20 -26.40 9.00 33.91
CA PRO A 20 -26.69 7.78 33.12
C PRO A 20 -28.19 7.43 32.93
N GLY A 21 -28.51 6.62 31.89
CA GLY A 21 -29.79 5.87 31.67
C GLY A 21 -30.93 6.68 31.02
N GLY A 22 -31.47 6.41 29.83
CA GLY A 22 -32.18 5.23 29.24
C GLY A 22 -33.47 5.77 28.53
N PRO A 23 -34.42 5.01 27.93
CA PRO A 23 -34.46 3.66 27.31
C PRO A 23 -34.96 3.68 25.81
N PRO A 24 -35.13 2.52 25.11
CA PRO A 24 -35.27 2.42 23.64
C PRO A 24 -36.70 2.20 23.14
N ARG A 25 -37.05 2.67 21.92
CA ARG A 25 -38.27 2.35 21.13
C ARG A 25 -38.00 2.67 19.64
N GLY A 26 -38.41 1.92 18.62
CA GLY A 26 -39.21 0.69 18.53
C GLY A 26 -39.46 0.35 17.04
N ASP A 27 -39.56 -0.94 16.76
CA ASP A 27 -40.53 -1.62 15.88
C ASP A 27 -40.57 -1.37 14.36
N ARG A 28 -40.13 -2.38 13.61
CA ARG A 28 -40.66 -2.69 12.27
C ARG A 28 -40.77 -4.21 12.05
N PRO A 29 -41.96 -4.82 12.12
CA PRO A 29 -42.19 -6.22 11.74
C PRO A 29 -43.06 -6.31 10.45
N PRO A 30 -43.50 -7.49 9.98
CA PRO A 30 -42.99 -8.17 8.79
C PRO A 30 -44.00 -8.14 7.62
N GLY A 31 -43.51 -8.09 6.38
CA GLY A 31 -44.35 -8.17 5.18
C GLY A 31 -44.32 -9.54 4.52
N ASP A 32 -45.33 -10.37 4.81
CA ASP A 32 -45.92 -11.42 3.97
C ASP A 32 -46.16 -10.88 2.52
N ARG A 33 -45.83 -11.55 1.39
CA ARG A 33 -46.35 -12.80 0.77
C ARG A 33 -45.88 -12.83 -0.72
N PRO A 34 -46.19 -13.82 -1.61
CA PRO A 34 -46.51 -15.24 -1.43
C PRO A 34 -45.80 -16.21 -2.43
N GLY A 35 -45.80 -17.51 -2.12
CA GLY A 35 -46.12 -18.56 -3.10
C GLY A 35 -45.00 -19.09 -4.02
N GLY A 36 -44.51 -20.29 -3.70
CA GLY A 36 -43.63 -21.08 -4.58
C GLY A 36 -43.36 -22.48 -4.04
N ASP A 37 -44.42 -23.25 -3.77
CA ASP A 37 -44.34 -24.70 -3.55
C ASP A 37 -43.81 -25.40 -4.82
N ARG A 38 -42.68 -26.12 -4.73
CA ARG A 38 -42.60 -27.59 -4.97
C ARG A 38 -41.16 -28.15 -5.01
N PRO A 39 -41.01 -29.49 -4.84
CA PRO A 39 -39.90 -30.13 -4.14
C PRO A 39 -38.98 -30.95 -5.05
N GLY A 40 -37.87 -31.45 -4.50
CA GLY A 40 -37.37 -32.78 -4.85
C GLY A 40 -35.90 -32.87 -5.25
N GLY A 41 -35.25 -33.92 -4.74
CA GLY A 41 -33.93 -34.42 -5.17
C GLY A 41 -32.82 -34.04 -4.20
N GLY A 42 -32.49 -34.81 -3.16
CA GLY A 42 -32.32 -36.26 -3.20
C GLY A 42 -30.95 -36.59 -3.80
N ALA A 43 -29.90 -36.46 -2.99
CA ALA A 43 -28.55 -36.90 -3.36
C ALA A 43 -28.48 -38.43 -3.42
N PRO A 44 -27.90 -39.03 -4.47
CA PRO A 44 -27.39 -40.39 -4.40
C PRO A 44 -25.86 -40.38 -4.30
N HIS A 45 -25.40 -41.34 -3.50
CA HIS A 45 -24.02 -41.60 -3.12
C HIS A 45 -23.38 -42.59 -4.11
N GLY A 46 -22.11 -42.38 -4.44
CA GLY A 46 -21.11 -43.42 -4.78
C GLY A 46 -20.62 -43.47 -6.24
N PRO A 47 -19.54 -44.23 -6.55
CA PRO A 47 -18.43 -44.75 -5.73
C PRO A 47 -17.04 -44.32 -6.30
N GLY A 48 -15.96 -44.72 -5.63
CA GLY A 48 -14.63 -44.11 -5.76
C GLY A 48 -13.80 -44.45 -7.01
N ASP A 49 -12.67 -43.73 -7.11
CA ASP A 49 -11.49 -44.19 -7.83
C ASP A 49 -10.23 -43.83 -7.02
N ARG A 50 -9.34 -44.80 -6.90
CA ARG A 50 -8.17 -44.81 -6.02
C ARG A 50 -6.95 -44.83 -6.95
N GLY A 51 -6.32 -43.67 -7.09
CA GLY A 51 -5.04 -43.43 -7.75
C GLY A 51 -4.75 -41.94 -7.55
N ASP A 52 -3.55 -41.44 -7.31
CA ASP A 52 -2.22 -41.99 -7.35
C ASP A 52 -1.36 -41.06 -6.48
N ARG A 53 -0.17 -41.54 -6.14
CA ARG A 53 0.76 -41.04 -5.15
C ARG A 53 1.63 -39.91 -5.73
N GLY A 54 1.77 -38.81 -4.97
CA GLY A 54 2.67 -37.68 -5.29
C GLY A 54 1.88 -36.50 -5.86
N ASP A 55 1.95 -35.28 -5.35
CA ASP A 55 3.17 -34.53 -5.13
C ASP A 55 2.92 -33.47 -4.03
N ARG A 56 3.64 -33.62 -2.93
CA ARG A 56 3.73 -32.63 -1.87
C ARG A 56 4.94 -31.77 -2.20
N GLY A 57 4.85 -30.88 -3.20
CA GLY A 57 6.09 -30.34 -3.76
C GLY A 57 6.06 -29.07 -4.62
N GLU A 58 4.99 -28.26 -4.69
CA GLU A 58 5.06 -27.04 -5.53
C GLU A 58 4.81 -25.73 -4.77
N ARG A 59 5.47 -25.61 -3.61
CA ARG A 59 5.98 -24.30 -3.13
C ARG A 59 7.37 -24.07 -3.73
N ARG A 60 7.48 -23.79 -5.03
CA ARG A 60 8.59 -23.04 -5.65
C ARG A 60 8.40 -22.95 -7.17
N GLY A 61 7.78 -21.86 -7.60
CA GLY A 61 7.63 -21.55 -9.01
C GLY A 61 7.53 -20.04 -9.24
N TYR A 62 8.40 -19.26 -8.60
CA TYR A 62 8.52 -17.82 -8.87
C TYR A 62 9.35 -17.52 -10.14
N ASP A 63 9.64 -18.54 -10.96
CA ASP A 63 10.68 -18.45 -11.98
C ASP A 63 10.38 -19.29 -13.24
N ARG A 64 9.28 -18.98 -13.93
CA ARG A 64 9.11 -19.45 -15.31
C ARG A 64 8.27 -18.48 -16.13
N GLY A 65 8.95 -17.61 -16.88
CA GLY A 65 8.34 -16.88 -17.99
C GLY A 65 8.19 -15.37 -17.82
N ARG A 66 8.92 -14.71 -16.90
CA ARG A 66 8.97 -13.25 -16.93
C ARG A 66 9.80 -12.83 -18.15
N PRO A 67 9.22 -12.11 -19.14
CA PRO A 67 10.01 -11.51 -20.22
C PRO A 67 11.17 -10.74 -19.60
N GLU A 68 12.36 -10.77 -20.23
CA GLU A 68 13.50 -9.96 -19.79
C GLU A 68 12.99 -8.56 -19.49
N GLY A 69 12.95 -8.24 -18.20
CA GLY A 69 12.41 -6.98 -17.74
C GLY A 69 13.30 -5.86 -18.27
N PRO A 70 12.74 -4.65 -18.47
CA PRO A 70 13.54 -3.51 -18.87
C PRO A 70 14.76 -3.36 -17.94
N PRO A 71 15.90 -2.90 -18.47
CA PRO A 71 17.22 -3.03 -17.84
C PRO A 71 17.18 -2.66 -16.37
N GLU A 72 17.83 -3.47 -15.54
CA GLU A 72 17.84 -3.25 -14.10
C GLU A 72 18.58 -1.95 -13.78
N ILE A 73 18.02 -1.16 -12.86
CA ILE A 73 18.68 0.05 -12.39
C ILE A 73 19.90 -0.38 -11.59
N GLU A 74 21.06 0.12 -11.97
CA GLU A 74 22.32 -0.19 -11.31
C GLU A 74 22.51 0.71 -10.09
N LEU A 75 22.44 0.14 -8.88
CA LEU A 75 22.56 0.90 -7.64
C LEU A 75 23.88 1.67 -7.54
N GLU A 76 25.00 1.09 -7.98
CA GLU A 76 26.31 1.76 -7.94
C GLU A 76 26.33 3.03 -8.78
N LYS A 77 25.85 2.95 -10.03
CA LYS A 77 25.75 4.10 -10.94
C LYS A 77 24.79 5.15 -10.41
N LEU A 78 23.68 4.71 -9.80
CA LEU A 78 22.74 5.63 -9.16
C LEU A 78 23.35 6.38 -7.97
N ILE A 79 24.32 5.78 -7.27
CA ILE A 79 25.03 6.42 -6.16
C ILE A 79 26.12 7.38 -6.66
N SER A 80 26.80 7.05 -7.75
CA SER A 80 27.95 7.82 -8.26
C SER A 80 27.60 8.89 -9.30
N ASP A 81 26.53 8.71 -10.07
CA ASP A 81 26.18 9.55 -11.22
C ASP A 81 24.76 10.13 -11.07
N SER A 82 24.70 11.45 -10.83
CA SER A 82 23.43 12.18 -10.72
C SER A 82 22.67 12.27 -12.03
N LEU A 83 23.35 12.33 -13.17
CA LEU A 83 22.71 12.35 -14.49
C LEU A 83 22.07 10.99 -14.80
N TYR A 84 22.72 9.89 -14.39
CA TYR A 84 22.12 8.56 -14.48
C TYR A 84 20.82 8.48 -13.67
N LEU A 85 20.81 8.97 -12.41
CA LEU A 85 19.62 9.00 -11.57
C LEU A 85 18.46 9.75 -12.25
N ASP A 86 18.76 10.92 -12.81
CA ASP A 86 17.78 11.77 -13.46
C ASP A 86 17.17 11.10 -14.71
N ASN A 87 18.02 10.53 -15.56
CA ASN A 87 17.60 9.77 -16.73
C ASN A 87 16.73 8.55 -16.36
N GLN A 88 17.06 7.86 -15.26
CA GLN A 88 16.24 6.74 -14.78
C GLN A 88 14.87 7.23 -14.28
N ALA A 89 14.82 8.35 -13.55
CA ALA A 89 13.56 8.94 -13.11
C ALA A 89 12.65 9.28 -14.30
N HIS A 90 13.20 9.93 -15.33
CA HIS A 90 12.48 10.21 -16.56
C HIS A 90 11.99 8.94 -17.27
N ALA A 91 12.84 7.92 -17.41
CA ALA A 91 12.48 6.67 -18.06
C ALA A 91 11.34 5.92 -17.33
N ILE A 92 11.35 5.94 -15.99
CA ILE A 92 10.28 5.36 -15.17
C ILE A 92 8.98 6.12 -15.39
N VAL A 93 9.00 7.45 -15.33
CA VAL A 93 7.79 8.27 -15.50
C VAL A 93 7.19 8.11 -16.89
N SER A 94 8.02 8.04 -17.94
CA SER A 94 7.53 7.76 -19.30
C SER A 94 6.81 6.41 -19.36
N ARG A 95 7.40 5.35 -18.81
CA ARG A 95 6.74 4.02 -18.74
C ARG A 95 5.44 4.05 -17.93
N MET A 96 5.41 4.78 -16.83
CA MET A 96 4.21 4.92 -16.01
C MET A 96 3.05 5.56 -16.79
N ARG A 97 3.34 6.57 -17.63
CA ARG A 97 2.33 7.24 -18.47
C ARG A 97 1.73 6.30 -19.51
N ASP A 98 2.55 5.41 -20.09
CA ASP A 98 2.12 4.49 -21.13
C ASP A 98 1.41 3.23 -20.59
N MET A 99 1.80 2.77 -19.39
CA MET A 99 1.34 1.48 -18.85
C MET A 99 0.27 1.60 -17.77
N ASP A 100 0.38 2.59 -16.87
CA ASP A 100 -0.33 2.57 -15.59
C ASP A 100 -1.15 3.86 -15.36
N SER A 101 -2.29 3.97 -16.06
CA SER A 101 -3.25 5.06 -15.85
C SER A 101 -3.91 4.95 -14.46
N GLY A 102 -3.66 5.92 -13.57
CA GLY A 102 -4.27 5.97 -12.22
C GLY A 102 -3.28 5.89 -11.04
N THR A 103 -1.98 5.91 -11.32
CA THR A 103 -0.92 5.71 -10.31
C THR A 103 -0.59 6.91 -9.43
N LYS A 104 -1.02 8.14 -9.75
CA LYS A 104 -0.63 9.36 -9.01
C LYS A 104 -0.85 9.24 -7.49
N SER A 105 -2.01 8.74 -7.06
CA SER A 105 -2.33 8.56 -5.64
C SER A 105 -1.51 7.45 -4.96
N GLN A 106 -1.19 6.37 -5.68
CA GLN A 106 -0.35 5.29 -5.14
C GLN A 106 1.11 5.72 -5.04
N LEU A 107 1.62 6.44 -6.04
CA LEU A 107 2.97 6.96 -6.05
C LEU A 107 3.18 7.95 -4.89
N ARG A 108 2.24 8.86 -4.64
CA ARG A 108 2.30 9.78 -3.49
C ARG A 108 2.33 9.07 -2.14
N ARG A 109 1.53 8.01 -1.98
CA ARG A 109 1.56 7.15 -0.77
C ARG A 109 2.90 6.45 -0.61
N LEU A 110 3.43 5.89 -1.70
CA LEU A 110 4.72 5.21 -1.71
C LEU A 110 5.86 6.17 -1.36
N TYR A 111 5.89 7.36 -1.98
CA TYR A 111 6.88 8.40 -1.68
C TYR A 111 6.86 8.80 -0.20
N SER A 112 5.67 8.97 0.38
CA SER A 112 5.50 9.28 1.80
C SER A 112 6.06 8.18 2.70
N ALA A 113 5.92 6.91 2.30
CA ALA A 113 6.51 5.77 3.00
C ALA A 113 8.04 5.75 2.88
N VAL A 114 8.60 6.02 1.69
CA VAL A 114 10.06 6.08 1.46
C VAL A 114 10.68 7.20 2.30
N ARG A 115 10.09 8.40 2.29
CA ARG A 115 10.54 9.55 3.08
C ARG A 115 10.54 9.24 4.58
N ARG A 116 9.57 8.47 5.08
CA ARG A 116 9.52 8.02 6.48
C ARG A 116 10.62 7.00 6.77
N ALA A 117 10.82 6.02 5.90
CA ALA A 117 11.82 4.96 6.09
C ALA A 117 13.25 5.52 6.14
N VAL A 118 13.60 6.51 5.31
CA VAL A 118 14.95 7.14 5.36
C VAL A 118 15.20 7.87 6.68
N ARG A 119 14.16 8.47 7.27
CA ARG A 119 14.24 9.18 8.56
C ARG A 119 14.32 8.25 9.77
N ALA A 120 14.15 6.94 9.58
CA ALA A 120 14.29 5.98 10.66
C ALA A 120 15.74 6.00 11.22
N PRO A 121 15.91 5.68 12.53
CA PRO A 121 17.21 5.45 13.11
C PRO A 121 18.03 4.45 12.28
N GLU A 122 19.34 4.60 12.26
CA GLU A 122 20.22 3.79 11.41
C GLU A 122 20.04 2.28 11.62
N GLY A 123 19.90 1.84 12.88
CA GLY A 123 19.68 0.44 13.23
C GLY A 123 18.32 -0.13 12.79
N GLU A 124 17.32 0.72 12.53
CA GLU A 124 15.97 0.31 12.12
C GLU A 124 15.72 0.52 10.63
N ARG A 125 16.55 1.34 9.97
CA ARG A 125 16.38 1.75 8.57
C ARG A 125 16.29 0.56 7.62
N GLN A 126 17.16 -0.43 7.79
CA GLN A 126 17.13 -1.64 6.96
C GLN A 126 15.78 -2.36 7.09
N HIS A 127 15.30 -2.53 8.32
CA HIS A 127 14.02 -3.19 8.59
C HIS A 127 12.86 -2.42 7.94
N GLU A 128 12.82 -1.10 8.10
CA GLU A 128 11.80 -0.23 7.48
C GLU A 128 11.78 -0.37 5.95
N PHE A 129 12.96 -0.41 5.31
CA PHE A 129 13.06 -0.62 3.88
C PHE A 129 12.65 -2.02 3.43
N VAL A 130 12.94 -3.06 4.23
CA VAL A 130 12.44 -4.44 3.97
C VAL A 130 10.92 -4.48 4.06
N MET A 131 10.31 -3.82 5.05
CA MET A 131 8.86 -3.69 5.16
C MET A 131 8.26 -2.86 4.02
N LEU A 132 8.97 -1.83 3.56
CA LEU A 132 8.56 -1.03 2.40
C LEU A 132 8.57 -1.87 1.12
N ARG A 133 9.55 -2.77 0.96
CA ARG A 133 9.61 -3.70 -0.18
C ARG A 133 8.42 -4.63 -0.23
N ALA A 134 8.04 -5.23 0.91
CA ALA A 134 6.86 -6.10 0.97
C ALA A 134 5.57 -5.34 0.60
N ARG A 135 5.41 -4.11 1.10
CA ARG A 135 4.28 -3.23 0.77
C ARG A 135 4.24 -2.85 -0.72
N LEU A 136 5.41 -2.54 -1.30
CA LEU A 136 5.55 -2.24 -2.72
C LEU A 136 5.16 -3.44 -3.59
N ALA A 137 5.71 -4.62 -3.30
CA ALA A 137 5.40 -5.86 -4.02
C ALA A 137 3.90 -6.18 -3.98
N TYR A 138 3.28 -6.08 -2.81
CA TYR A 138 1.83 -6.25 -2.67
C TYR A 138 1.04 -5.23 -3.52
N THR A 139 1.47 -3.97 -3.54
CA THR A 139 0.80 -2.90 -4.30
C THR A 139 0.92 -3.16 -5.81
N ILE A 140 2.11 -3.54 -6.28
CA ILE A 140 2.35 -3.89 -7.69
C ILE A 140 1.44 -5.05 -8.10
N ALA A 141 1.43 -6.13 -7.31
CA ALA A 141 0.62 -7.31 -7.59
C ALA A 141 -0.89 -7.00 -7.57
N ARG A 142 -1.35 -6.21 -6.60
CA ARG A 142 -2.78 -5.90 -6.42
C ARG A 142 -3.33 -4.96 -7.47
N HIS A 143 -2.52 -3.99 -7.92
CA HIS A 143 -2.97 -2.92 -8.81
C HIS A 143 -2.40 -3.02 -10.22
N GLY A 144 -1.61 -4.06 -10.52
CA GLY A 144 -1.04 -4.27 -11.84
C GLY A 144 0.02 -3.24 -12.23
N LEU A 145 0.71 -2.62 -11.26
CA LEU A 145 1.65 -1.50 -11.49
C LEU A 145 3.00 -1.96 -12.03
N ARG A 146 3.00 -2.54 -13.23
CA ARG A 146 4.17 -3.19 -13.83
C ARG A 146 5.32 -2.22 -14.09
N SER A 147 5.06 -0.93 -14.27
CA SER A 147 6.13 0.06 -14.46
C SER A 147 7.05 0.21 -13.23
N LEU A 148 6.56 -0.16 -12.04
CA LEU A 148 7.29 -0.06 -10.77
C LEU A 148 8.14 -1.31 -10.47
N ASP A 149 8.08 -2.33 -11.32
CA ASP A 149 8.85 -3.56 -11.18
C ASP A 149 10.37 -3.31 -11.04
N GLN A 150 10.89 -2.31 -11.75
CA GLN A 150 12.31 -1.93 -11.64
C GLN A 150 12.65 -1.29 -10.30
N ILE A 151 11.70 -0.53 -9.74
CA ILE A 151 11.86 0.08 -8.43
C ILE A 151 11.87 -1.00 -7.35
N GLU A 152 11.02 -2.02 -7.46
CA GLU A 152 11.03 -3.17 -6.54
C GLU A 152 12.40 -3.89 -6.56
N LYS A 153 12.95 -4.13 -7.75
CA LYS A 153 14.29 -4.71 -7.92
C LYS A 153 15.40 -3.83 -7.34
N LEU A 154 15.35 -2.52 -7.59
CA LEU A 154 16.32 -1.57 -7.01
C LEU A 154 16.25 -1.59 -5.48
N LEU A 155 15.05 -1.61 -4.92
CA LEU A 155 14.83 -1.66 -3.48
C LEU A 155 15.38 -2.96 -2.85
N LEU A 156 15.34 -4.08 -3.59
CA LEU A 156 16.03 -5.31 -3.21
C LEU A 156 17.55 -5.11 -3.16
N GLN A 157 18.15 -4.45 -4.16
CA GLN A 157 19.58 -4.14 -4.16
C GLN A 157 19.96 -3.25 -2.96
N VAL A 158 19.19 -2.19 -2.71
CA VAL A 158 19.41 -1.24 -1.60
C VAL A 158 19.35 -1.96 -0.25
N THR A 159 18.35 -2.82 -0.03
CA THR A 159 18.22 -3.58 1.23
C THR A 159 19.27 -4.66 1.41
N ARG A 160 19.77 -5.26 0.32
CA ARG A 160 20.86 -6.25 0.36
C ARG A 160 22.20 -5.61 0.68
N ARG A 161 22.50 -4.44 0.09
CA ARG A 161 23.75 -3.73 0.33
C ARG A 161 23.79 -3.10 1.72
N ASN A 162 22.64 -2.65 2.22
CA ASN A 162 22.51 -2.02 3.53
C ASN A 162 23.47 -0.83 3.73
N ASP A 163 23.52 0.06 2.74
CA ASP A 163 24.37 1.26 2.74
C ASP A 163 23.49 2.51 2.83
N ILE A 164 23.86 3.42 3.73
CA ILE A 164 23.24 4.75 3.91
C ILE A 164 23.14 5.49 2.59
N ARG A 165 24.20 5.50 1.78
CA ARG A 165 24.22 6.18 0.48
C ARG A 165 23.18 5.61 -0.47
N GLY A 166 22.97 4.28 -0.42
CA GLY A 166 21.95 3.61 -1.21
C GLY A 166 20.53 4.00 -0.79
N TYR A 167 20.28 4.12 0.52
CA TYR A 167 18.99 4.57 1.04
C TYR A 167 18.66 6.01 0.63
N ASP A 168 19.63 6.92 0.77
CA ASP A 168 19.44 8.32 0.40
C ASP A 168 19.20 8.47 -1.10
N ARG A 169 19.99 7.78 -1.93
CA ARG A 169 19.87 7.85 -3.40
C ARG A 169 18.60 7.22 -3.91
N PHE A 170 18.11 6.15 -3.27
CA PHE A 170 16.80 5.61 -3.57
C PHE A 170 15.69 6.64 -3.30
N LYS A 171 15.79 7.40 -2.21
CA LYS A 171 14.84 8.47 -1.88
C LYS A 171 14.94 9.64 -2.85
N ASP A 172 16.14 10.03 -3.27
CA ASP A 172 16.35 11.07 -4.29
C ASP A 172 15.75 10.67 -5.65
N LEU A 173 15.93 9.42 -6.08
CA LEU A 173 15.29 8.89 -7.29
C LEU A 173 13.76 9.00 -7.20
N PHE A 174 13.19 8.63 -6.05
CA PHE A 174 11.75 8.72 -5.82
C PHE A 174 11.23 10.17 -5.84
N GLU A 175 12.02 11.10 -5.31
CA GLU A 175 11.71 12.53 -5.31
C GLU A 175 11.68 13.06 -6.76
N ALA A 176 12.65 12.68 -7.59
CA ALA A 176 12.66 13.02 -9.01
C ALA A 176 11.47 12.42 -9.79
N ILE A 177 11.13 11.15 -9.55
CA ILE A 177 9.97 10.50 -10.18
C ILE A 177 8.67 11.24 -9.84
N VAL A 178 8.49 11.65 -8.59
CA VAL A 178 7.31 12.43 -8.18
C VAL A 178 7.32 13.79 -8.87
N ALA A 179 8.45 14.49 -8.90
CA ALA A 179 8.58 15.80 -9.53
C ALA A 179 8.24 15.78 -11.03
N TYR A 180 8.65 14.74 -11.77
CA TYR A 180 8.34 14.59 -13.20
C TYR A 180 6.91 14.10 -13.51
N ASN A 181 6.20 13.62 -12.49
CA ASN A 181 4.84 13.10 -12.63
C ASN A 181 3.74 14.04 -12.11
N GLU A 182 4.11 15.17 -11.49
CA GLU A 182 3.15 16.24 -11.19
C GLU A 182 2.52 16.79 -12.48
#